data_AF-A0A7S3LD82-F1
#
_entry.id   AF-A0A7S3LD82-F1
#
_cell.length_a   1.000
_cell.length_b   1.000
_cell.length_c   1.000
_cell.angle_alpha   90.00
_cell.angle_beta   90.00
_cell.angle_gamma   90.00
#
_symmetry.space_group_name_H-M   'P 1'
#
loop_
_entity.id
_entity.type
_entity.pdbx_description
1 polymer ?
#
loop_
_entity_poly.entity_id
_entity_poly.type
_entity_poly.pdbx_seq_one_letter_code
_entity_poly.pdbx_strand_id
1 'polypeptide(L)'
;MSSTNNIQLSGSTSKNVTQLERIGAHSHIRGLGLNELLEVSTNDASATTSKSSSSSSSSCNLIGQSKARRAMGLVWKLIQQGKIGGRSVLLAGPPSTGKTALAMGLAQELGDGVPFVNVS
;
A
#
# COMPACT_ATOMS: atom_id res chain seq x y z
N MET A 1 -18.34 -54.33 28.83
CA MET A 1 -17.48 -53.14 29.05
C MET A 1 -17.09 -52.62 27.68
N SER A 2 -17.65 -51.47 27.32
CA SER A 2 -17.63 -50.89 25.97
C SER A 2 -16.28 -50.23 25.69
N SER A 3 -15.55 -50.68 24.67
CA SER A 3 -14.34 -50.00 24.19
C SER A 3 -14.68 -49.23 22.91
N THR A 4 -14.56 -47.92 23.02
CA THR A 4 -14.91 -46.89 22.02
C THR A 4 -13.92 -46.83 20.87
N ASN A 5 -14.43 -46.80 19.63
CA ASN A 5 -13.67 -46.46 18.42
C ASN A 5 -13.23 -44.99 18.45
N ASN A 6 -11.92 -44.74 18.39
CA ASN A 6 -11.33 -43.41 18.32
C ASN A 6 -11.23 -42.98 16.84
N ILE A 7 -12.25 -42.30 16.32
CA ILE A 7 -12.22 -41.71 14.98
C ILE A 7 -11.46 -40.39 15.05
N GLN A 8 -10.19 -40.38 14.60
CA GLN A 8 -9.46 -39.15 14.32
C GLN A 8 -10.12 -38.44 13.13
N LEU A 9 -10.92 -37.40 13.39
CA LEU A 9 -11.23 -36.40 12.37
C LEU A 9 -9.98 -35.53 12.13
N SER A 10 -9.08 -36.00 11.26
CA SER A 10 -8.12 -35.09 10.60
C SER A 10 -8.86 -34.33 9.51
N GLY A 11 -9.61 -33.32 9.94
CA GLY A 11 -10.47 -32.51 9.09
C GLY A 11 -10.02 -31.05 9.03
N SER A 12 -8.72 -30.79 8.85
CA SER A 12 -8.28 -29.48 8.34
C SER A 12 -8.59 -29.42 6.85
N THR A 13 -9.89 -29.32 6.52
CA THR A 13 -10.30 -28.80 5.22
C THR A 13 -9.91 -27.34 5.21
N SER A 14 -8.68 -27.07 4.78
CA SER A 14 -8.24 -25.76 4.34
C SER A 14 -9.18 -25.37 3.21
N LYS A 15 -10.30 -24.75 3.57
CA LYS A 15 -11.13 -24.02 2.62
C LYS A 15 -10.15 -23.01 2.04
N ASN A 16 -9.74 -23.24 0.80
CA ASN A 16 -9.17 -22.19 -0.04
C ASN A 16 -10.27 -21.13 -0.10
N VAL A 17 -10.27 -20.23 0.88
CA VAL A 17 -11.05 -19.00 0.81
C VAL A 17 -10.44 -18.29 -0.37
N THR A 18 -11.09 -18.41 -1.53
CA THR A 18 -10.82 -17.52 -2.64
C THR A 18 -10.98 -16.12 -2.08
N GLN A 19 -9.86 -15.43 -1.87
CA GLN A 19 -9.89 -14.06 -1.41
C GLN A 19 -10.81 -13.30 -2.38
N LEU A 20 -11.78 -12.58 -1.83
CA LEU A 20 -12.73 -11.78 -2.59
C LEU A 20 -12.05 -10.51 -3.15
N GLU A 21 -10.80 -10.64 -3.64
CA GLU A 21 -10.11 -9.57 -4.34
C GLU A 21 -10.71 -9.46 -5.74
N ARG A 22 -11.54 -8.43 -5.93
CA ARG A 22 -12.04 -8.04 -7.25
C ARG A 22 -11.17 -6.95 -7.84
N ILE A 23 -11.04 -6.96 -9.16
CA ILE A 23 -10.38 -5.90 -9.89
C ILE A 23 -11.25 -4.64 -9.79
N GLY A 24 -10.70 -3.58 -9.21
CA GLY A 24 -11.33 -2.28 -9.06
C GLY A 24 -10.46 -1.17 -9.68
N ALA A 25 -11.00 0.03 -9.84
CA ALA A 25 -10.29 1.13 -10.52
C ALA A 25 -8.90 1.45 -9.92
N HIS A 26 -8.70 1.17 -8.63
CA HIS A 26 -7.47 1.46 -7.90
C HIS A 26 -6.77 0.19 -7.38
N SER A 27 -7.20 -1.02 -7.78
CA SER A 27 -6.64 -2.29 -7.28
C SER A 27 -5.22 -2.58 -7.76
N HIS A 28 -4.74 -1.85 -8.78
CA HIS A 28 -3.38 -1.96 -9.30
C HIS A 28 -2.36 -1.17 -8.46
N ILE A 29 -2.81 -0.28 -7.56
CA ILE A 29 -1.93 0.58 -6.77
C ILE A 29 -1.36 -0.22 -5.60
N ARG A 30 -0.03 -0.22 -5.47
CA ARG A 30 0.71 -1.00 -4.47
C ARG A 30 1.53 -0.15 -3.48
N GLY A 31 1.47 1.17 -3.58
CA GLY A 31 2.20 2.10 -2.72
C GLY A 31 2.42 3.46 -3.39
N LEU A 32 3.19 4.33 -2.73
CA LEU A 32 3.53 5.67 -3.21
C LEU A 32 4.78 5.71 -4.09
N GLY A 33 5.63 4.67 -4.06
CA GLY A 33 6.81 4.51 -4.90
C GLY A 33 7.86 5.59 -4.68
N LEU A 34 8.19 5.83 -3.41
CA LEU A 34 9.19 6.80 -2.99
C LEU A 34 10.40 6.06 -2.43
N ASN A 35 11.59 6.60 -2.66
CA ASN A 35 12.80 6.14 -1.98
C ASN A 35 12.84 6.67 -0.54
N GLU A 36 13.81 6.21 0.26
CA GLU A 36 14.01 6.62 1.66
C GLU A 36 14.11 8.16 1.85
N LEU A 37 14.65 8.84 0.83
CA LEU A 37 14.76 10.30 0.75
C LEU A 37 13.44 11.02 0.40
N LEU A 38 12.32 10.29 0.27
CA LEU A 38 11.02 10.76 -0.21
C LEU A 38 11.03 11.31 -1.65
N GLU A 39 11.99 10.87 -2.44
CA GLU A 39 12.07 11.20 -3.86
C GLU A 39 11.36 10.14 -4.68
N VAL A 40 10.71 10.58 -5.77
CA VAL A 40 10.05 9.67 -6.69
C VAL A 40 11.11 8.96 -7.51
N SER A 41 11.10 7.62 -7.48
CA SER A 41 11.94 6.79 -8.32
C SER A 41 11.46 6.92 -9.78
N THR A 42 11.84 8.00 -10.45
CA THR A 42 11.73 8.08 -11.90
C THR A 42 12.84 7.21 -12.46
N ASN A 43 12.47 6.09 -13.08
CA ASN A 43 13.42 5.20 -13.77
C ASN A 43 14.08 5.87 -15.00
N ASP A 44 13.87 7.16 -15.24
CA ASP A 44 14.17 7.84 -16.51
C ASP A 44 15.37 8.82 -16.50
N ALA A 45 16.18 8.91 -15.44
CA ALA A 45 17.35 9.82 -15.43
C ALA A 45 18.69 9.22 -14.94
N SER A 46 18.72 7.96 -14.49
CA SER A 46 19.94 7.31 -13.97
C SER A 46 19.94 5.80 -14.22
N ALA A 47 19.50 5.38 -15.42
CA ALA A 47 19.59 3.99 -15.86
C ALA A 47 21.03 3.55 -16.21
N THR A 48 22.02 4.43 -16.05
CA THR A 48 23.43 4.11 -16.23
C THR A 48 24.19 4.27 -14.93
N THR A 49 24.60 3.13 -14.41
CA THR A 49 25.70 2.95 -13.46
C THR A 49 25.32 3.03 -11.97
N SER A 50 25.09 1.84 -11.42
CA SER A 50 25.48 1.41 -10.08
C SER A 50 24.89 2.17 -8.88
N LYS A 51 23.76 1.69 -8.37
CA LYS A 51 23.58 1.40 -6.93
C LYS A 51 22.73 0.14 -6.75
N SER A 52 23.43 -1.00 -6.79
CA SER A 52 23.14 -2.15 -5.95
C SER A 52 23.11 -1.71 -4.48
N SER A 53 22.34 -2.40 -3.63
CA SER A 53 22.36 -2.38 -2.14
C SER A 53 21.34 -1.53 -1.36
N SER A 54 20.05 -1.63 -1.69
CA SER A 54 19.00 -1.94 -0.68
C SER A 54 17.63 -2.02 -1.36
N SER A 55 17.21 -3.27 -1.53
CA SER A 55 15.85 -3.80 -1.64
C SER A 55 14.67 -2.82 -1.69
N SER A 56 13.79 -3.06 -2.66
CA SER A 56 12.37 -2.65 -2.72
C SER A 56 12.07 -1.19 -3.07
N SER A 57 12.43 -0.77 -4.29
CA SER A 57 11.41 -0.03 -5.06
C SER A 57 10.33 -1.03 -5.47
N SER A 58 9.46 -1.41 -4.52
CA SER A 58 8.20 -2.08 -4.85
C SER A 58 7.57 -1.26 -5.97
N SER A 59 7.34 -1.88 -7.12
CA SER A 59 6.85 -1.21 -8.32
C SER A 59 5.45 -0.66 -8.07
N CYS A 60 5.40 0.52 -7.48
CA CYS A 60 4.18 1.22 -7.20
C CYS A 60 3.66 1.70 -8.54
N ASN A 61 2.52 1.16 -8.99
CA ASN A 61 1.91 1.48 -10.28
C ASN A 61 1.24 2.88 -10.29
N LEU A 62 1.91 3.88 -9.69
CA LEU A 62 1.56 5.29 -9.76
C LEU A 62 2.56 6.00 -10.69
N ILE A 63 2.03 6.74 -11.66
CA ILE A 63 2.83 7.44 -12.68
C ILE A 63 2.59 8.95 -12.56
N GLY A 64 3.66 9.73 -12.68
CA GLY A 64 3.57 11.20 -12.58
C GLY A 64 3.24 11.70 -11.17
N GLN A 65 2.58 12.87 -11.10
CA GLN A 65 2.19 13.56 -9.86
C GLN A 65 3.31 13.63 -8.81
N SER A 66 4.54 13.91 -9.24
CA SER A 66 5.73 13.77 -8.41
C SER A 66 5.71 14.65 -7.15
N LYS A 67 5.22 15.89 -7.27
CA LYS A 67 5.04 16.79 -6.14
C LYS A 67 4.03 16.27 -5.13
N ALA A 68 2.89 15.74 -5.60
CA ALA A 68 1.84 15.21 -4.73
C ALA A 68 2.28 13.91 -4.05
N ARG A 69 2.96 13.01 -4.77
CA ARG A 69 3.56 11.79 -4.21
C ARG A 69 4.57 12.13 -3.11
N ARG A 70 5.50 13.05 -3.37
CA ARG A 70 6.46 13.52 -2.35
C ARG A 70 5.77 14.10 -1.12
N ALA A 71 4.72 14.91 -1.31
CA ALA A 71 3.94 15.46 -0.20
C ALA A 71 3.26 14.34 0.62
N MET A 72 2.70 13.34 -0.04
CA MET A 72 2.14 12.16 0.63
C MET A 72 3.18 11.33 1.38
N GLY A 73 4.41 11.23 0.85
CA GLY A 73 5.52 10.61 1.56
C GLY A 73 5.89 11.33 2.86
N LEU A 74 5.79 12.67 2.88
CA LEU A 74 5.98 13.45 4.10
C LEU A 74 4.86 13.16 5.11
N VAL A 75 3.60 13.12 4.65
CA VAL A 75 2.45 12.76 5.48
C VAL A 75 2.61 11.35 6.05
N TRP A 76 3.05 10.39 5.24
CA TRP A 76 3.37 9.04 5.69
C TRP A 76 4.41 9.04 6.82
N LYS A 77 5.53 9.77 6.67
CA LYS A 77 6.52 9.90 7.77
C LYS A 77 5.93 10.55 9.02
N LEU A 78 5.03 11.54 8.89
CA LEU A 78 4.35 12.16 10.03
C LEU A 78 3.40 11.19 10.74
N ILE A 79 2.70 10.34 9.99
CA ILE A 79 1.85 9.27 10.52
C ILE A 79 2.70 8.27 11.30
N GLN A 80 3.80 7.80 10.72
CA GLN A 80 4.72 6.87 11.39
C GLN A 80 5.34 7.45 12.66
N GLN A 81 5.58 8.76 12.69
CA GLN A 81 6.07 9.46 13.89
C GLN A 81 4.95 9.79 14.91
N GLY A 82 3.68 9.49 14.61
CA GLY A 82 2.54 9.83 15.48
C GLY A 82 2.26 11.34 15.60
N LYS A 83 2.85 12.19 14.75
CA LYS A 83 2.76 13.66 14.85
C LYS A 83 1.56 14.27 14.10
N ILE A 84 0.75 13.43 13.48
CA ILE A 84 -0.38 13.85 12.64
C ILE A 84 -1.70 14.02 13.42
N GLY A 85 -1.75 13.62 14.70
CA GLY A 85 -2.98 13.63 15.51
C GLY A 85 -3.72 14.97 15.46
N GLY A 86 -5.02 14.93 15.16
CA GLY A 86 -5.89 16.11 15.07
C GLY A 86 -5.66 17.00 13.82
N ARG A 87 -4.87 16.55 12.83
CA ARG A 87 -4.62 17.30 11.60
C ARG A 87 -5.32 16.65 10.40
N SER A 88 -5.87 17.48 9.52
CA SER A 88 -6.47 17.05 8.27
C SER A 88 -5.56 17.38 7.08
N VAL A 89 -5.56 16.53 6.06
CA VAL A 89 -4.89 16.78 4.78
C VAL A 89 -5.93 16.77 3.66
N LEU A 90 -5.99 17.84 2.85
CA LEU A 90 -6.91 17.96 1.73
C LEU A 90 -6.18 17.75 0.40
N LEU A 91 -6.62 16.76 -0.38
CA LEU A 91 -6.18 16.59 -1.76
C LEU A 91 -7.13 17.33 -2.69
N ALA A 92 -6.68 18.45 -3.27
CA ALA A 92 -7.47 19.28 -4.16
C ALA A 92 -6.99 19.17 -5.62
N GLY A 93 -7.92 19.30 -6.57
CA GLY A 93 -7.63 19.35 -8.00
C GLY A 93 -8.80 18.90 -8.89
N PRO A 94 -8.72 19.12 -10.20
CA PRO A 94 -9.73 18.72 -11.18
C PRO A 94 -10.13 17.23 -11.09
N PRO A 95 -11.30 16.83 -11.63
CA PRO A 95 -11.63 15.40 -11.73
C PRO A 95 -10.55 14.65 -12.54
N SER A 96 -10.44 13.34 -12.32
CA SER A 96 -9.48 12.47 -13.03
C SER A 96 -7.97 12.71 -12.78
N THR A 97 -7.59 13.49 -11.77
CA THR A 97 -6.16 13.73 -11.43
C THR A 97 -5.56 12.76 -10.42
N GLY A 98 -6.23 11.65 -10.12
CA GLY A 98 -5.68 10.61 -9.25
C GLY A 98 -5.67 10.94 -7.75
N LYS A 99 -6.56 11.83 -7.28
CA LYS A 99 -6.67 12.16 -5.83
C LYS A 99 -6.95 10.91 -4.98
N THR A 100 -7.95 10.14 -5.37
CA THR A 100 -8.29 8.86 -4.71
C THR A 100 -7.17 7.85 -4.88
N ALA A 101 -6.51 7.81 -6.04
CA ALA A 101 -5.36 6.95 -6.30
C ALA A 101 -4.19 7.24 -5.33
N LEU A 102 -3.90 8.52 -5.04
CA LEU A 102 -2.89 8.90 -4.05
C LEU A 102 -3.26 8.49 -2.63
N ALA A 103 -4.54 8.63 -2.24
CA ALA A 103 -5.01 8.18 -0.93
C ALA A 103 -4.91 6.65 -0.80
N MET A 104 -5.26 5.90 -1.85
CA MET A 104 -5.08 4.45 -1.89
C MET A 104 -3.60 4.07 -1.85
N GLY A 105 -2.73 4.80 -2.55
CA GLY A 105 -1.27 4.60 -2.48
C GLY A 105 -0.73 4.80 -1.07
N LEU A 106 -1.19 5.83 -0.35
CA LEU A 106 -0.83 6.06 1.04
C LEU A 106 -1.32 4.92 1.95
N ALA A 107 -2.54 4.42 1.75
CA ALA A 107 -3.06 3.28 2.49
C ALA A 107 -2.19 2.03 2.33
N GLN A 108 -1.79 1.72 1.09
CA GLN A 108 -0.89 0.59 0.80
C GLN A 108 0.50 0.78 1.43
N GLU A 109 1.03 2.02 1.44
CA GLU A 109 2.33 2.33 2.04
C GLU A 109 2.34 2.24 3.58
N LEU A 110 1.18 2.41 4.23
CA LEU A 110 1.05 2.20 5.67
C LEU A 110 1.07 0.71 6.04
N GLY A 111 0.63 -0.15 5.13
CA GLY A 111 0.56 -1.60 5.30
C GLY A 111 -0.62 -2.09 6.15
N ASP A 112 -0.80 -3.40 6.21
CA ASP A 112 -1.96 -4.06 6.84
C ASP A 112 -2.06 -3.85 8.36
N GLY A 113 -0.98 -3.39 8.99
CA GLY A 113 -0.92 -3.13 10.44
C GLY A 113 -1.56 -1.81 10.86
N VAL A 114 -1.91 -0.93 9.93
CA VAL A 114 -2.50 0.38 10.22
C VAL A 114 -3.94 0.43 9.69
N PRO A 115 -4.95 0.70 10.54
CA PRO A 115 -6.32 0.76 10.08
C PRO A 115 -6.52 1.94 9.12
N PHE A 116 -7.04 1.65 7.92
CA PHE A 116 -7.41 2.65 6.93
C PHE A 116 -8.89 2.52 6.58
N VAL A 117 -9.67 3.57 6.83
CA VAL A 117 -11.11 3.59 6.59
C VAL A 117 -11.42 4.53 5.43
N ASN A 118 -12.03 4.00 4.38
CA ASN A 118 -12.58 4.79 3.28
C ASN A 118 -14.11 4.90 3.45
N VAL A 119 -14.62 6.13 3.45
CA VAL A 119 -16.06 6.41 3.42
C VAL A 119 -16.35 7.04 2.05
N SER A 120 -16.93 6.24 1.16
CA SER A 120 -17.26 6.62 -0.23
C SER A 120 -18.77 6.67 -0.43
#